data_AF-A0A2V7TTM4-F1
#
_entry.id   AF-A0A2V7TTM4-F1
#
_cell.length_a   1.000
_cell.length_b   1.000
_cell.length_c   1.000
_cell.angle_alpha   90.00
_cell.angle_beta   90.00
_cell.angle_gamma   90.00
#
_symmetry.space_group_name_H-M   'P 1'
#
loop_
_entity.id
_entity.type
_entity.pdbx_description
1 polymer ?
#
loop_
_entity_poly.entity_id
_entity_poly.type
_entity_poly.pdbx_seq_one_letter_code
_entity_poly.pdbx_strand_id
1 'polypeptide(L)' 'DGWLATGSALLCSAEGAPLARLDGEAEGDLFGEQVLAPGDLDGDGFTDLLVGAPGNHLDDVTGTSSLFLGRPPDKPDR' A
#
# COMPACT_ATOMS: atom_id res chain seq x y z
N ASP A 1 10.20 -22.89 -4.72
CA ASP A 1 10.23 -22.42 -6.13
C ASP A 1 9.55 -21.06 -6.18
N GLY A 2 10.37 -20.00 -6.20
CA GLY A 2 9.99 -18.66 -5.74
C GLY A 2 9.11 -17.84 -6.69
N TRP A 3 7.84 -18.24 -6.82
CA TRP A 3 6.85 -17.53 -7.65
C TRP A 3 5.72 -16.87 -6.88
N LEU A 4 5.68 -16.95 -5.55
CA LEU A 4 4.64 -16.31 -4.77
C LEU A 4 5.23 -15.13 -4.00
N ALA A 5 5.52 -14.04 -4.71
CA ALA A 5 5.76 -12.77 -4.01
C ALA A 5 4.46 -12.35 -3.33
N THR A 6 4.54 -11.77 -2.13
CA THR A 6 3.36 -11.25 -1.40
C THR A 6 2.62 -10.14 -2.16
N GLY A 7 3.26 -9.57 -3.19
CA GLY A 7 2.80 -8.39 -3.90
C GLY A 7 3.31 -7.12 -3.22
N SER A 8 3.46 -6.04 -3.98
CA SER A 8 3.94 -4.76 -3.43
C SER A 8 3.41 -3.56 -4.19
N ALA A 9 3.12 -2.49 -3.46
CA ALA A 9 2.85 -1.17 -4.02
C ALA A 9 4.05 -0.25 -3.78
N LEU A 10 4.45 0.53 -4.79
CA LEU A 10 5.50 1.54 -4.68
C LEU A 10 4.86 2.92 -4.78
N LEU A 11 5.10 3.75 -3.77
CA LEU A 11 4.77 5.17 -3.80
C LEU A 11 5.96 5.92 -4.38
N CYS A 12 5.73 6.71 -5.42
CA CYS A 12 6.73 7.55 -6.04
C CYS A 12 6.33 9.03 -5.98
N SER A 13 7.31 9.92 -5.93
CA SER A 13 7.11 11.34 -6.13
C SER A 13 6.72 11.64 -7.58
N ALA A 14 6.29 12.87 -7.86
CA ALA A 14 5.99 13.31 -9.22
C ALA A 14 7.23 13.22 -10.15
N GLU A 15 8.43 13.28 -9.58
CA GLU A 15 9.72 13.13 -10.27
C GLU A 15 10.13 11.66 -10.46
N GLY A 16 9.31 10.70 -10.00
CA GLY A 16 9.56 9.26 -10.11
C GLY A 16 10.51 8.70 -9.06
N ALA A 17 10.90 9.49 -8.05
CA ALA A 17 11.71 9.00 -6.95
C ALA A 17 10.86 8.13 -6.00
N PRO A 18 11.33 6.94 -5.57
CA PRO A 18 10.58 6.12 -4.62
C PRO A 18 10.52 6.83 -3.26
N LEU A 19 9.31 6.95 -2.72
CA LEU A 19 9.02 7.55 -1.41
C LEU A 19 8.77 6.46 -0.36
N ALA A 20 8.05 5.41 -0.73
CA ALA A 20 7.76 4.29 0.16
C ALA A 20 7.50 3.02 -0.65
N ARG A 21 7.79 1.87 -0.03
CA ARG A 21 7.38 0.55 -0.52
C ARG A 21 6.46 -0.07 0.52
N LEU A 22 5.32 -0.56 0.06
CA LEU A 22 4.32 -1.26 0.84
C LEU A 22 4.31 -2.71 0.37
N ASP A 23 4.58 -3.64 1.28
CA ASP A 23 4.68 -5.07 0.99
C ASP A 23 3.47 -5.81 1.56
N GLY A 24 2.97 -6.81 0.81
CA GLY A 24 1.98 -7.75 1.33
C GLY A 24 2.54 -8.61 2.46
N GLU A 25 1.66 -9.11 3.31
CA GLU A 25 2.04 -9.84 4.52
C GLU A 25 2.41 -11.30 4.23
N ALA A 26 1.71 -11.96 3.30
CA ALA A 26 1.92 -13.36 2.98
C ALA A 26 1.94 -13.64 1.47
N GLU A 27 2.58 -14.76 1.12
CA GLU A 27 2.67 -15.23 -0.25
C GLU A 27 1.27 -15.54 -0.81
N GLY A 28 0.95 -15.03 -2.00
CA GLY A 28 -0.36 -15.25 -2.60
C GLY A 28 -1.43 -14.23 -2.21
N ASP A 29 -1.11 -13.25 -1.35
CA ASP A 29 -2.03 -12.16 -0.97
C ASP A 29 -2.44 -11.27 -2.16
N LEU A 30 -1.61 -11.25 -3.21
CA LEU A 30 -1.76 -10.37 -4.37
C LEU A 30 -1.81 -8.89 -3.94
N PHE A 31 -1.06 -8.51 -2.90
CA PHE A 31 -1.04 -7.15 -2.39
C PHE A 31 -0.59 -6.16 -3.48
N GLY A 32 -1.32 -5.06 -3.62
CA GLY A 32 -1.04 -4.06 -4.65
C GLY A 32 -1.68 -4.34 -6.01
N GLU A 33 -2.53 -5.38 -6.13
CA GLU A 33 -3.30 -5.65 -7.36
C GLU A 33 -4.31 -4.54 -7.67
N GLN A 34 -4.83 -3.88 -6.63
CA GLN A 34 -5.71 -2.71 -6.73
C GLN A 34 -5.18 -1.60 -5.83
N VAL A 35 -5.11 -0.37 -6.37
CA VAL A 35 -4.70 0.83 -5.63
C VAL A 35 -5.68 1.96 -5.92
N LEU A 36 -6.13 2.64 -4.87
CA LEU A 36 -7.03 3.79 -4.92
C LEU A 36 -6.49 4.92 -4.05
N ALA A 37 -6.62 6.15 -4.54
CA ALA A 37 -6.27 7.37 -3.81
C ALA A 37 -7.53 8.21 -3.62
N PRO A 38 -8.35 7.94 -2.59
CA PRO A 38 -9.65 8.60 -2.39
C PRO A 38 -9.53 10.08 -1.99
N GLY A 39 -8.32 10.56 -1.71
CA GLY A 39 -8.04 11.89 -1.18
C GLY A 39 -7.53 11.80 0.25
N ASP A 40 -7.62 12.92 0.96
CA ASP A 40 -7.32 13.04 2.38
C ASP A 40 -8.55 12.63 3.21
N LEU A 41 -8.48 11.49 3.91
CA LEU A 41 -9.59 10.93 4.68
C LEU A 41 -9.53 11.30 6.17
N ASP A 42 -8.35 11.62 6.70
CA ASP A 42 -8.17 11.97 8.11
C ASP A 42 -8.04 13.48 8.38
N GLY A 43 -7.92 14.29 7.32
CA GLY A 43 -7.95 15.75 7.35
C GLY A 43 -6.59 16.41 7.61
N ASP A 44 -5.49 15.70 7.37
CA ASP A 44 -4.14 16.18 7.64
C ASP A 44 -3.50 16.97 6.48
N GLY A 45 -4.18 17.02 5.33
CA GLY A 45 -3.75 17.70 4.12
C GLY A 45 -2.93 16.84 3.16
N PHE A 46 -2.75 15.54 3.42
CA PHE A 46 -2.05 14.60 2.57
C PHE A 46 -3.00 13.56 1.98
N THR A 47 -2.73 13.10 0.76
CA THR A 47 -3.58 12.07 0.12
C THR A 47 -3.29 10.70 0.70
N ASP A 48 -4.34 10.01 1.15
CA ASP A 48 -4.29 8.64 1.63
C ASP A 48 -4.40 7.63 0.50
N LEU A 49 -3.97 6.40 0.79
CA LEU A 49 -3.98 5.30 -0.17
C LEU A 49 -4.71 4.09 0.41
N LEU A 50 -5.59 3.51 -0.41
CA LEU A 50 -6.18 2.21 -0.18
C LEU A 50 -5.52 1.19 -1.10
N VAL A 51 -4.95 0.12 -0.55
CA VAL A 51 -4.29 -0.94 -1.31
C VAL A 51 -4.99 -2.26 -1.05
N GLY A 52 -5.43 -2.92 -2.12
CA GLY A 52 -6.10 -4.22 -2.07
C GLY A 52 -5.12 -5.38 -2.04
N ALA A 53 -5.51 -6.43 -1.32
CA ALA A 53 -4.89 -7.74 -1.28
C ALA A 53 -5.99 -8.81 -1.44
N PRO A 54 -6.51 -9.02 -2.67
CA PRO A 54 -7.65 -9.88 -2.91
C PRO A 54 -7.39 -11.37 -2.60
N GLY A 55 -6.12 -11.79 -2.59
CA GLY A 55 -5.72 -13.14 -2.20
C GLY A 55 -5.44 -13.29 -0.70
N ASN A 56 -5.46 -12.20 0.08
CA ASN A 56 -5.31 -12.27 1.52
C ASN A 56 -6.63 -12.73 2.14
N HIS A 57 -6.68 -14.02 2.45
CA HIS A 57 -7.85 -14.69 3.01
C HIS A 57 -7.77 -14.71 4.54
N LEU A 58 -8.46 -13.77 5.21
CA LEU A 58 -8.62 -13.82 6.67
C LEU A 58 -9.52 -14.97 7.12
N ASP A 59 -10.39 -15.46 6.23
CA ASP A 59 -11.34 -16.55 6.45
C ASP A 59 -11.74 -17.28 5.15
N ASP A 60 -10.79 -17.88 4.41
CA ASP A 60 -10.97 -18.74 3.20
C ASP A 60 -11.86 -18.20 2.04
N VAL A 61 -12.48 -17.02 2.18
CA VAL A 61 -13.49 -16.49 1.23
C VAL A 61 -13.36 -14.98 1.04
N THR A 62 -12.62 -14.26 1.90
CA THR A 62 -12.48 -12.80 1.79
C THR A 62 -11.16 -12.39 1.18
N GLY A 63 -11.14 -11.23 0.51
CA GLY A 63 -9.92 -10.48 0.25
C GLY A 63 -9.88 -9.25 1.17
N THR A 64 -8.71 -8.70 1.44
CA THR A 64 -8.57 -7.54 2.34
C THR A 64 -8.15 -6.28 1.61
N SER A 65 -8.29 -5.14 2.28
CA SER A 65 -7.68 -3.88 1.87
C SER A 65 -7.05 -3.18 3.07
N SER A 66 -5.92 -2.53 2.82
CA SER A 66 -5.15 -1.79 3.81
C SER A 66 -5.21 -0.29 3.50
N LEU A 67 -5.48 0.52 4.52
CA LEU A 67 -5.43 1.99 4.44
C LEU A 67 -4.07 2.48 4.90
N PHE A 68 -3.41 3.29 4.07
CA PHE A 68 -2.16 3.95 4.36
C PHE A 68 -2.39 5.46 4.41
N LEU A 69 -2.16 6.04 5.58
CA LEU A 69 -2.30 7.48 5.78
C LEU A 69 -1.14 8.21 5.13
N GLY A 70 -1.48 9.25 4.37
CA GLY A 70 -0.53 10.24 3.89
C GLY A 70 0.21 10.86 5.06
N ARG A 71 1.47 11.23 4.85
CA ARG A 71 2.27 11.93 5.86
C ARG A 71 3.16 12.94 5.16
N PRO A 72 3.55 14.03 5.84
CA PRO A 72 4.65 14.83 5.36
C PRO A 72 5.88 13.93 5.17
N PRO A 73 6.72 14.17 4.14
CA PRO A 73 7.99 13.47 4.04
C PRO A 73 8.77 13.69 5.33
N ASP A 74 9.21 12.60 5.96
CA ASP A 74 10.06 12.66 7.15
C ASP A 74 11.22 13.59 6.83
N LYS A 75 11.26 14.75 7.49
CA LYS A 75 12.49 15.54 7.47
C LYS A 75 13.53 14.69 8.21
N PRO A 76 14.71 14.41 7.63
CA PRO A 76 15.77 13.81 8.41
C PRO A 76 16.03 14.73 9.59
N ASP A 77 15.96 14.16 10.80
CA ASP A 77 16.29 14.86 12.04
C ASP A 77 17.66 15.52 11.83
N ARG A 78 17.72 16.85 11.97
CA ARG A 78 18.95 17.63 11.81
C ARG A 78 19.83 17.54 13.05
#